data_AF-A0A2M9Z6U0-F1
#
_entry.id   AF-A0A2M9Z6U0-F1
#
_cell.length_a   1.000
_cell.length_b   1.000
_cell.length_c   1.000
_cell.angle_alpha   90.00
_cell.angle_beta   90.00
_cell.angle_gamma   90.00
#
_symmetry.space_group_name_H-M   'P 1'
#
loop_
_entity.id
_entity.type
_entity.pdbx_description
1 polymer ?
#
loop_
_entity_poly.entity_id
_entity_poly.type
_entity_poly.pdbx_seq_one_letter_code
_entity_poly.pdbx_strand_id
1 'polypeptide(L)'
;MVVMRKMTKINSIKKIQRKIFLLLFFLSSVAIYSESDEILKIREIYKRAQEFQKSDSSNSIQYVRYWDEDKKILSNWERFDKNSQKENDILSLIRIFSKDDKVSSVLMEENTPSGDWTCTTEYYFYENGKIAFVHSILSTFYGNVRVEKRFYYNDSFRRIRELKSIYDLQTNRELKDRSNDFIDRKVIVAKDIIALFKLLQLSR
;
A
#
# COMPACT_ATOMS: atom_id res chain seq x y z
N MET A 1 48.76 -64.51 2.03
CA MET A 1 47.39 -64.22 1.55
C MET A 1 47.01 -62.81 2.01
N VAL A 2 47.33 -61.78 1.21
CA VAL A 2 47.17 -60.35 1.58
C VAL A 2 46.58 -59.58 0.40
N VAL A 3 45.25 -59.57 0.23
CA VAL A 3 44.56 -58.58 -0.61
C VAL A 3 43.10 -58.48 -0.13
N MET A 4 42.78 -57.67 0.89
CA MET A 4 41.36 -57.33 1.14
C MET A 4 41.08 -56.16 2.13
N ARG A 5 41.89 -55.08 2.15
CA ARG A 5 41.62 -53.94 3.07
C ARG A 5 41.48 -52.55 2.43
N LYS A 6 41.60 -52.39 1.11
CA LYS A 6 41.57 -51.05 0.47
C LYS A 6 40.22 -50.59 -0.08
N MET A 7 39.21 -51.46 -0.26
CA MET A 7 37.96 -51.08 -0.94
C MET A 7 36.90 -50.40 -0.05
N THR A 8 36.90 -50.62 1.27
CA THR A 8 35.83 -50.10 2.16
C THR A 8 35.97 -48.61 2.48
N LYS A 9 37.19 -48.06 2.48
CA LYS A 9 37.46 -46.67 2.89
C LYS A 9 36.98 -45.64 1.85
N ILE A 10 37.04 -45.98 0.56
CA ILE A 10 36.72 -45.07 -0.56
C ILE A 10 35.21 -44.79 -0.64
N ASN A 11 34.36 -45.77 -0.34
CA ASN A 11 32.90 -45.62 -0.37
C ASN A 11 32.36 -44.77 0.79
N SER A 12 33.05 -44.74 1.93
CA SER A 12 32.67 -43.93 3.09
C SER A 12 32.91 -42.44 2.83
N ILE A 13 34.05 -42.08 2.24
CA ILE A 13 34.42 -40.69 1.92
C ILE A 13 33.45 -40.08 0.89
N LYS A 14 33.06 -40.84 -0.14
CA LYS A 14 32.06 -40.40 -1.13
C LYS A 14 30.68 -40.17 -0.50
N LYS A 15 30.27 -40.97 0.50
CA LYS A 15 29.01 -40.78 1.25
C LYS A 15 29.05 -39.51 2.11
N ILE A 16 30.18 -39.20 2.74
CA ILE A 16 30.35 -38.00 3.58
C ILE A 16 30.34 -36.74 2.69
N GLN A 17 31.05 -36.74 1.56
CA GLN A 17 31.04 -35.62 0.61
C GLN A 17 29.64 -35.36 0.04
N ARG A 18 28.86 -36.41 -0.27
CA ARG A 18 27.49 -36.27 -0.77
C ARG A 18 26.54 -35.69 0.29
N LYS A 19 26.73 -36.02 1.58
CA LYS A 19 25.97 -35.43 2.69
C LYS A 19 26.33 -33.97 2.94
N ILE A 20 27.61 -33.60 2.84
CA ILE A 20 28.07 -32.19 2.97
C ILE A 20 27.52 -31.35 1.81
N PHE A 21 27.51 -31.88 0.58
CA PHE A 21 26.95 -31.18 -0.59
C PHE A 21 25.43 -30.96 -0.48
N LEU A 22 24.68 -31.96 0.03
CA LEU A 22 23.25 -31.83 0.31
C LEU A 22 22.93 -30.81 1.42
N LEU A 23 23.77 -30.73 2.46
CA LEU A 23 23.62 -29.75 3.53
C LEU A 23 23.88 -28.31 3.04
N LEU A 24 24.90 -28.11 2.20
CA LEU A 24 25.19 -26.82 1.56
C LEU A 24 24.08 -26.37 0.59
N PHE A 25 23.43 -27.30 -0.10
CA PHE A 25 22.28 -27.01 -0.97
C PHE A 25 21.01 -26.65 -0.19
N PHE A 26 20.84 -27.19 1.03
CA PHE A 26 19.75 -26.80 1.93
C PHE A 26 19.98 -25.44 2.60
N LEU A 27 21.23 -25.09 2.91
CA LEU A 27 21.57 -23.81 3.53
C LEU A 27 21.49 -22.62 2.56
N SER A 28 21.70 -22.83 1.25
CA SER A 28 21.52 -21.77 0.25
C SER A 28 20.04 -21.44 -0.02
N SER A 29 19.12 -22.36 0.23
CA SER A 29 17.68 -22.12 0.03
C SER A 29 17.02 -21.26 1.12
N VAL A 30 17.65 -21.07 2.28
CA VAL A 30 17.07 -20.27 3.39
C VAL A 30 17.36 -18.77 3.23
N ALA A 31 18.34 -18.39 2.39
CA ALA A 31 18.74 -16.99 2.21
C ALA A 31 17.86 -16.20 1.22
N ILE A 32 16.84 -16.83 0.60
CA ILE A 32 16.07 -16.21 -0.52
C ILE A 32 14.85 -15.39 -0.03
N TYR A 33 14.61 -15.31 1.29
CA TYR A 33 13.48 -14.57 1.86
C TYR A 33 13.86 -13.35 2.70
N SER A 34 15.07 -12.78 2.55
CA SER A 34 15.31 -11.44 3.10
C SER A 34 14.63 -10.40 2.21
N GLU A 35 13.64 -9.68 2.75
CA GLU A 35 13.12 -8.49 2.08
C GLU A 35 14.24 -7.49 1.80
N SER A 36 14.18 -6.78 0.68
CA SER A 36 15.20 -5.79 0.36
C SER A 36 15.19 -4.63 1.37
N ASP A 37 16.37 -4.08 1.66
CA ASP A 37 16.53 -2.92 2.55
C ASP A 37 15.63 -1.73 2.14
N GLU A 38 15.39 -1.58 0.84
CA GLU A 38 14.47 -0.57 0.30
C GLU A 38 13.03 -0.77 0.79
N ILE A 39 12.52 -2.00 0.79
CA ILE A 39 11.17 -2.31 1.26
C ILE A 39 11.06 -2.10 2.77
N LEU A 40 12.10 -2.47 3.53
CA LEU A 40 12.14 -2.23 4.97
C LEU A 40 12.10 -0.73 5.30
N LYS A 41 12.88 0.09 4.58
CA LYS A 41 12.84 1.55 4.70
C LYS A 41 11.44 2.13 4.40
N ILE A 42 10.77 1.64 3.35
CA ILE A 42 9.41 2.11 3.02
C ILE A 42 8.40 1.73 4.11
N ARG A 43 8.51 0.52 4.67
CA ARG A 43 7.66 0.09 5.79
C ARG A 43 7.87 0.93 7.04
N GLU A 44 9.11 1.36 7.30
CA GLU A 44 9.39 2.27 8.40
C GLU A 44 8.74 3.65 8.18
N ILE A 45 8.81 4.20 6.96
CA ILE A 45 8.11 5.43 6.60
C ILE A 45 6.60 5.29 6.83
N TYR A 46 5.99 4.21 6.33
CA TYR A 46 4.58 3.91 6.55
C TYR A 46 4.23 3.84 8.04
N LYS A 47 5.02 3.12 8.84
CA LYS A 47 4.80 2.98 10.28
C LYS A 47 4.84 4.33 11.00
N ARG A 48 5.89 5.15 10.77
CA ARG A 48 6.03 6.46 11.40
C ARG A 48 4.89 7.41 11.01
N ALA A 49 4.46 7.38 9.75
CA ALA A 49 3.34 8.19 9.29
C ALA A 49 2.01 7.77 9.93
N GLN A 50 1.76 6.46 10.05
CA GLN A 50 0.59 5.91 10.75
C GLN A 50 0.58 6.28 12.24
N GLU A 51 1.73 6.23 12.91
CA GLU A 51 1.88 6.68 14.30
C GLU A 51 1.56 8.18 14.43
N PHE A 52 2.07 9.00 13.50
CA PHE A 52 1.80 10.44 13.47
C PHE A 52 0.31 10.75 13.24
N GLN A 53 -0.34 10.08 12.29
CA GLN A 53 -1.78 10.22 12.04
C GLN A 53 -2.61 9.94 13.30
N LYS A 54 -2.23 8.91 14.08
CA LYS A 54 -2.92 8.54 15.32
C LYS A 54 -2.69 9.53 16.45
N SER A 55 -1.45 10.02 16.60
CA SER A 55 -1.09 10.90 17.71
C SER A 55 -1.54 12.35 17.52
N ASP A 56 -1.63 12.83 16.27
CA ASP A 56 -1.85 14.24 15.97
C ASP A 56 -2.92 14.47 14.89
N SER A 57 -4.00 13.68 14.97
CA SER A 57 -5.10 13.71 13.98
C SER A 57 -5.77 15.09 13.82
N SER A 58 -5.71 15.93 14.86
CA SER A 58 -6.27 17.28 14.89
C SER A 58 -5.52 18.31 14.04
N ASN A 59 -4.24 18.09 13.74
CA ASN A 59 -3.39 19.04 12.99
C ASN A 59 -3.40 18.80 11.48
N SER A 60 -4.41 18.09 10.94
CA SER A 60 -4.54 17.87 9.51
C SER A 60 -5.23 19.03 8.79
N ILE A 61 -4.75 19.38 7.60
CA ILE A 61 -5.50 20.22 6.66
C ILE A 61 -6.50 19.31 5.94
N GLN A 62 -7.77 19.71 5.94
CA GLN A 62 -8.83 18.91 5.35
C GLN A 62 -9.45 19.66 4.17
N TYR A 63 -9.66 18.95 3.06
CA TYR A 63 -10.43 19.41 1.91
C TYR A 63 -11.59 18.47 1.68
N VAL A 64 -12.73 19.01 1.28
CA VAL A 64 -13.97 18.26 1.10
C VAL A 64 -14.61 18.57 -0.25
N ARG A 65 -15.39 17.62 -0.74
CA ARG A 65 -16.34 17.78 -1.84
C ARG A 65 -17.69 17.24 -1.43
N TYR A 66 -18.72 17.91 -1.92
CA TYR A 66 -20.11 17.58 -1.67
C TYR A 66 -20.78 17.19 -2.98
N TRP A 67 -21.90 16.48 -2.86
CA TRP A 67 -22.79 16.26 -3.98
C TRP A 67 -23.65 17.50 -4.24
N ASP A 68 -23.67 17.98 -5.47
CA ASP A 68 -24.62 18.99 -5.92
C ASP A 68 -25.79 18.26 -6.59
N GLU A 69 -26.91 18.10 -5.86
CA GLU A 69 -28.09 17.38 -6.36
C GLU A 69 -28.70 18.02 -7.61
N ASP A 70 -28.71 19.35 -7.68
CA ASP A 70 -29.30 20.09 -8.80
C ASP A 70 -28.52 19.84 -10.09
N LYS A 71 -27.19 19.79 -10.00
CA LYS A 71 -26.30 19.59 -11.15
C LYS A 71 -25.89 18.14 -11.37
N LYS A 72 -26.17 17.25 -10.41
CA LYS A 72 -25.75 15.83 -10.40
C LYS A 72 -24.24 15.66 -10.61
N ILE A 73 -23.44 16.53 -9.98
CA ILE A 73 -21.98 16.50 -10.04
C ILE A 73 -21.39 16.73 -8.65
N LEU A 74 -20.12 16.35 -8.47
CA LEU A 74 -19.36 16.76 -7.30
C LEU A 74 -18.97 18.23 -7.39
N SER A 75 -18.99 18.92 -6.25
CA SER A 75 -18.44 20.26 -6.11
C SER A 75 -16.93 20.29 -6.38
N ASN A 76 -16.39 21.50 -6.51
CA ASN A 76 -14.94 21.69 -6.41
C ASN A 76 -14.45 21.35 -5.00
N TRP A 77 -13.15 21.08 -4.86
CA TRP A 77 -12.53 20.96 -3.54
C TRP A 77 -12.59 22.31 -2.82
N GLU A 78 -13.00 22.28 -1.57
CA GLU A 78 -12.90 23.41 -0.66
C GLU A 78 -12.27 22.97 0.65
N ARG A 79 -11.66 23.92 1.38
CA ARG A 79 -11.10 23.63 2.70
C ARG A 79 -12.24 23.39 3.69
N PHE A 80 -12.14 22.33 4.48
CA PHE A 80 -13.17 21.98 5.45
C PHE A 80 -13.26 23.04 6.55
N ASP A 81 -14.47 23.55 6.77
CA ASP A 81 -14.82 24.39 7.91
C ASP A 81 -15.70 23.59 8.87
N LYS A 82 -15.22 23.40 10.10
CA LYS A 82 -15.93 22.65 11.15
C LYS A 82 -17.25 23.30 11.55
N ASN A 83 -17.46 24.58 11.24
CA ASN A 83 -18.70 25.29 11.53
C ASN A 83 -19.73 25.17 10.39
N SER A 84 -19.39 24.51 9.28
CA SER A 84 -20.31 24.29 8.17
C SER A 84 -21.42 23.31 8.55
N GLN A 85 -22.67 23.64 8.21
CA GLN A 85 -23.82 22.75 8.43
C GLN A 85 -23.88 21.56 7.46
N LYS A 86 -22.95 21.49 6.49
CA LYS A 86 -22.95 20.50 5.39
C LYS A 86 -22.14 19.24 5.68
N GLU A 87 -21.73 19.00 6.93
CA GLU A 87 -20.85 17.86 7.27
C GLU A 87 -21.43 16.51 6.81
N ASN A 88 -22.74 16.34 6.89
CA ASN A 88 -23.43 15.12 6.47
C ASN A 88 -23.46 14.90 4.94
N ASP A 89 -23.13 15.92 4.14
CA ASP A 89 -23.20 15.88 2.67
C ASP A 89 -21.83 15.64 2.02
N ILE A 90 -20.78 15.42 2.83
CA ILE A 90 -19.42 15.21 2.35
C ILE A 90 -19.32 13.84 1.67
N LEU A 91 -19.04 13.83 0.37
CA LEU A 91 -18.81 12.61 -0.40
C LEU A 91 -17.34 12.30 -0.63
N SER A 92 -16.48 13.30 -0.58
CA SER A 92 -15.04 13.04 -0.68
C SER A 92 -14.29 13.95 0.26
N LEU A 93 -13.24 13.38 0.83
CA LEU A 93 -12.43 14.02 1.86
C LEU A 93 -10.96 13.77 1.55
N ILE A 94 -10.15 14.80 1.65
CA ILE A 94 -8.71 14.70 1.67
C ILE A 94 -8.24 15.22 3.03
N ARG A 95 -7.43 14.43 3.74
CA ARG A 95 -6.69 14.89 4.93
C ARG A 95 -5.21 14.87 4.62
N ILE A 96 -4.55 16.00 4.84
CA ILE A 96 -3.11 16.17 4.64
C ILE A 96 -2.48 16.26 6.03
N PHE A 97 -1.56 15.34 6.31
CA PHE A 97 -0.83 15.27 7.56
C PHE A 97 0.59 15.78 7.33
N SER A 98 0.91 16.93 7.93
CA SER A 98 2.22 17.58 7.81
C SER A 98 2.83 17.87 9.17
N LYS A 99 4.15 17.78 9.25
CA LYS A 99 4.96 18.18 10.41
C LYS A 99 6.14 19.00 9.91
N ASP A 100 6.38 20.16 10.53
CA ASP A 100 7.50 21.06 10.18
C ASP A 100 7.54 21.37 8.66
N ASP A 101 6.38 21.73 8.09
CA ASP A 101 6.15 22.00 6.67
C ASP A 101 6.43 20.84 5.69
N LYS A 102 6.68 19.63 6.21
CA LYS A 102 6.85 18.41 5.42
C LYS A 102 5.59 17.55 5.50
N VAL A 103 5.04 17.19 4.34
CA VAL A 103 3.91 16.26 4.26
C VAL A 103 4.40 14.85 4.54
N SER A 104 3.86 14.23 5.59
CA SER A 104 4.14 12.85 5.98
C SER A 104 3.23 11.88 5.24
N SER A 105 1.94 12.21 5.16
CA SER A 105 0.95 11.41 4.45
C SER A 105 -0.26 12.22 4.00
N VAL A 106 -0.97 11.67 3.02
CA VAL A 106 -2.25 12.19 2.54
C VAL A 106 -3.24 11.03 2.53
N LEU A 107 -4.38 11.21 3.19
CA LEU A 107 -5.53 10.32 3.13
C LEU A 107 -6.54 10.92 2.17
N MET A 108 -7.02 10.13 1.22
CA MET A 108 -8.14 10.49 0.34
C MET A 108 -9.23 9.45 0.51
N GLU A 109 -10.44 9.89 0.79
CA GLU A 109 -11.64 9.07 0.87
C GLU A 109 -12.64 9.57 -0.17
N GLU A 110 -13.21 8.63 -0.93
CA GLU A 110 -14.25 8.86 -1.92
C GLU A 110 -15.40 7.90 -1.64
N ASN A 111 -16.61 8.43 -1.56
CA ASN A 111 -17.84 7.67 -1.34
C ASN A 111 -18.83 7.96 -2.48
N THR A 112 -19.70 7.00 -2.80
CA THR A 112 -20.87 7.28 -3.63
C THR A 112 -22.00 7.93 -2.84
N PRO A 113 -22.84 8.77 -3.48
CA PRO A 113 -24.09 9.22 -2.87
C PRO A 113 -24.97 8.08 -2.35
N SER A 114 -25.03 6.95 -3.07
CA SER A 114 -25.80 5.77 -2.66
C SER A 114 -25.17 4.94 -1.53
N GLY A 115 -23.88 5.15 -1.23
CA GLY A 115 -23.13 4.31 -0.30
C GLY A 115 -22.73 2.91 -0.83
N ASP A 116 -22.92 2.63 -2.13
CA ASP A 116 -22.60 1.32 -2.72
C ASP A 116 -21.11 0.98 -2.75
N TRP A 117 -20.26 2.00 -2.75
CA TRP A 117 -18.83 1.82 -2.56
C TRP A 117 -18.17 2.98 -1.82
N THR A 118 -17.07 2.64 -1.15
CA THR A 118 -16.11 3.58 -0.57
C THR A 118 -14.70 3.21 -1.03
N CYS A 119 -13.90 4.22 -1.35
CA CYS A 119 -12.53 4.07 -1.77
C CYS A 119 -11.64 4.96 -0.90
N THR A 120 -10.73 4.35 -0.16
CA THR A 120 -9.72 5.05 0.61
C THR A 120 -8.37 4.87 -0.07
N THR A 121 -7.63 5.95 -0.30
CA THR A 121 -6.26 5.90 -0.79
C THR A 121 -5.36 6.74 0.10
N GLU A 122 -4.35 6.10 0.67
CA GLU A 122 -3.34 6.71 1.51
C GLU A 122 -2.02 6.78 0.76
N TYR A 123 -1.41 7.97 0.77
CA TYR A 123 -0.11 8.26 0.19
C TYR A 123 0.88 8.56 1.30
N TYR A 124 2.07 7.97 1.22
CA TYR A 124 3.14 8.15 2.19
C TYR A 124 4.40 8.59 1.48
N PHE A 125 5.10 9.56 2.07
CA PHE A 125 6.16 10.29 1.38
C PHE A 125 7.51 10.06 2.04
N TYR A 126 8.56 10.00 1.22
CA TYR A 126 9.92 10.23 1.67
C TYR A 126 10.07 11.68 2.18
N GLU A 127 11.13 11.94 2.95
CA GLU A 127 11.42 13.30 3.45
C GLU A 127 11.62 14.34 2.34
N ASN A 128 11.98 13.90 1.13
CA ASN A 128 12.11 14.75 -0.06
C ASN A 128 10.77 15.00 -0.79
N GLY A 129 9.64 14.52 -0.25
CA GLY A 129 8.31 14.72 -0.80
C GLY A 129 7.92 13.78 -1.95
N LYS A 130 8.78 12.83 -2.34
CA LYS A 130 8.43 11.78 -3.31
C LYS A 130 7.57 10.70 -2.65
N ILE A 131 6.70 10.06 -3.43
CA ILE A 131 5.89 8.94 -2.93
C ILE A 131 6.78 7.73 -2.66
N ALA A 132 6.69 7.19 -1.44
CA ALA A 132 7.32 5.95 -1.03
C ALA A 132 6.33 4.77 -1.09
N PHE A 133 5.09 5.02 -0.65
CA PHE A 133 4.07 3.98 -0.53
C PHE A 133 2.69 4.52 -0.83
N VAL A 134 1.88 3.71 -1.51
CA VAL A 134 0.45 3.97 -1.73
C VAL A 134 -0.34 2.75 -1.28
N HIS A 135 -1.33 2.97 -0.42
CA HIS A 135 -2.26 1.95 0.03
C HIS A 135 -3.67 2.36 -0.37
N SER A 136 -4.31 1.58 -1.22
CA SER A 136 -5.68 1.84 -1.68
C SER A 136 -6.58 0.68 -1.28
N ILE A 137 -7.74 1.01 -0.72
CA ILE A 137 -8.77 0.08 -0.29
C ILE A 137 -10.07 0.49 -0.96
N LEU A 138 -10.63 -0.38 -1.79
CA LEU A 138 -11.97 -0.23 -2.34
C LEU A 138 -12.89 -1.24 -1.65
N SER A 139 -13.93 -0.79 -0.97
CA SER A 139 -15.00 -1.65 -0.46
C SER A 139 -16.25 -1.39 -1.28
N THR A 140 -16.85 -2.44 -1.85
CA THR A 140 -18.04 -2.30 -2.69
C THR A 140 -19.02 -3.46 -2.52
N PHE A 141 -20.32 -3.14 -2.50
CA PHE A 141 -21.37 -4.15 -2.56
C PHE A 141 -21.47 -4.82 -3.93
N TYR A 142 -20.91 -4.20 -4.98
CA TYR A 142 -20.81 -4.83 -6.28
C TYR A 142 -19.81 -5.98 -6.25
N GLY A 143 -20.32 -7.21 -6.25
CA GLY A 143 -19.53 -8.42 -6.02
C GLY A 143 -19.21 -8.71 -4.55
N ASN A 144 -19.64 -7.85 -3.61
CA ASN A 144 -19.46 -7.96 -2.16
C ASN A 144 -17.99 -8.13 -1.73
N VAL A 145 -17.10 -7.23 -2.20
CA VAL A 145 -15.65 -7.36 -2.00
C VAL A 145 -14.96 -6.11 -1.45
N ARG A 146 -13.86 -6.34 -0.71
CA ARG A 146 -12.83 -5.37 -0.40
C ARG A 146 -11.58 -5.67 -1.22
N VAL A 147 -11.08 -4.70 -1.96
CA VAL A 147 -9.88 -4.81 -2.78
C VAL A 147 -8.80 -3.92 -2.19
N GLU A 148 -7.69 -4.52 -1.78
CA GLU A 148 -6.52 -3.81 -1.26
C GLU A 148 -5.42 -3.82 -2.31
N LYS A 149 -4.90 -2.64 -2.66
CA LYS A 149 -3.76 -2.45 -3.55
C LYS A 149 -2.66 -1.72 -2.80
N ARG A 150 -1.44 -2.24 -2.85
CA ARG A 150 -0.26 -1.68 -2.18
C ARG A 150 0.85 -1.51 -3.17
N PHE A 151 1.31 -0.28 -3.35
CA PHE A 151 2.37 0.06 -4.30
C PHE A 151 3.58 0.63 -3.55
N TYR A 152 4.74 0.05 -3.79
CA TYR A 152 6.01 0.46 -3.21
C TYR A 152 6.87 1.11 -4.29
N TYR A 153 7.34 2.31 -4.03
CA TYR A 153 8.20 3.08 -4.94
C TYR A 153 9.52 3.36 -4.24
N ASN A 154 10.62 3.20 -4.97
CA ASN A 154 11.92 3.63 -4.46
C ASN A 154 12.08 5.16 -4.61
N ASP A 155 13.21 5.70 -4.14
CA ASP A 155 13.47 7.14 -4.18
C ASP A 155 13.62 7.73 -5.61
N SER A 156 13.80 6.87 -6.61
CA SER A 156 13.76 7.28 -8.04
C SER A 156 12.34 7.24 -8.61
N PHE A 157 11.32 7.02 -7.77
CA PHE A 157 9.92 6.80 -8.15
C PHE A 157 9.72 5.60 -9.08
N ARG A 158 10.63 4.62 -9.06
CA ARG A 158 10.45 3.33 -9.72
C ARG A 158 9.62 2.43 -8.81
N ARG A 159 8.53 1.86 -9.33
CA ARG A 159 7.75 0.85 -8.62
C ARG A 159 8.59 -0.41 -8.42
N ILE A 160 8.81 -0.80 -7.17
CA ILE A 160 9.64 -1.97 -6.80
C ILE A 160 8.82 -3.15 -6.27
N ARG A 161 7.57 -2.92 -5.85
CA ARG A 161 6.62 -3.97 -5.47
C ARG A 161 5.19 -3.48 -5.67
N GLU A 162 4.33 -4.41 -6.05
CA GLU A 162 2.88 -4.25 -6.12
C GLU A 162 2.25 -5.48 -5.46
N LEU A 163 1.28 -5.26 -4.57
CA LEU A 163 0.48 -6.31 -3.97
C LEU A 163 -0.99 -5.98 -4.21
N LYS A 164 -1.78 -7.00 -4.54
CA LYS A 164 -3.22 -6.93 -4.67
C LYS A 164 -3.82 -8.09 -3.89
N SER A 165 -4.75 -7.80 -2.99
CA SER A 165 -5.53 -8.80 -2.28
C SER A 165 -7.01 -8.45 -2.37
N ILE A 166 -7.86 -9.47 -2.50
CA ILE A 166 -9.30 -9.33 -2.60
C ILE A 166 -9.91 -10.11 -1.45
N TYR A 167 -10.83 -9.52 -0.73
CA TYR A 167 -11.50 -10.13 0.42
C TYR A 167 -13.00 -10.07 0.20
N ASP A 168 -13.70 -11.11 0.66
CA ASP A 168 -15.16 -11.06 0.79
C ASP A 168 -15.54 -10.12 1.94
N LEU A 169 -16.47 -9.18 1.72
CA LEU A 169 -16.79 -8.14 2.72
C LEU A 169 -17.42 -8.71 3.99
N GLN A 170 -18.21 -9.79 3.86
CA GLN A 170 -18.95 -10.36 4.98
C GLN A 170 -18.07 -11.25 5.84
N THR A 171 -17.27 -12.10 5.21
CA THR A 171 -16.46 -13.12 5.88
C THR A 171 -15.02 -12.70 6.11
N ASN A 172 -14.56 -11.62 5.48
CA ASN A 172 -13.18 -11.14 5.48
C ASN A 172 -12.16 -12.20 5.00
N ARG A 173 -12.63 -13.23 4.30
CA ARG A 173 -11.78 -14.28 3.73
C ARG A 173 -11.18 -13.80 2.43
N GLU A 174 -9.89 -14.07 2.23
CA GLU A 174 -9.23 -13.77 0.97
C GLU A 174 -9.82 -14.63 -0.15
N LEU A 175 -10.23 -13.96 -1.22
CA LEU A 175 -10.73 -14.56 -2.44
C LEU A 175 -9.57 -14.71 -3.42
N LYS A 176 -9.58 -15.81 -4.18
CA LYS A 176 -8.65 -15.95 -5.30
C LYS A 176 -8.90 -14.86 -6.33
N ASP A 177 -7.85 -14.45 -7.02
CA ASP A 177 -7.87 -13.33 -7.96
C ASP A 177 -9.05 -13.46 -8.93
N ARG A 178 -9.88 -12.41 -8.98
CA ARG A 178 -11.03 -12.30 -9.87
C ARG A 178 -10.69 -11.19 -10.86
N SER A 179 -10.55 -11.56 -12.13
CA SER A 179 -10.38 -10.59 -13.21
C SER A 179 -11.75 -10.04 -13.62
N ASN A 180 -12.27 -9.07 -12.87
CA ASN A 180 -13.48 -8.34 -13.23
C ASN A 180 -13.15 -6.84 -13.31
N ASP A 181 -13.68 -6.16 -14.33
CA ASP A 181 -13.34 -4.76 -14.65
C ASP A 181 -13.58 -3.76 -13.50
N PHE A 182 -14.52 -4.05 -12.59
CA PHE A 182 -14.82 -3.18 -11.45
C PHE A 182 -13.79 -3.24 -10.32
N ILE A 183 -13.02 -4.34 -10.21
CA ILE A 183 -11.98 -4.56 -9.20
C ILE A 183 -10.71 -3.78 -9.56
N ASP A 184 -10.56 -3.45 -10.84
CA ASP A 184 -9.37 -2.82 -11.40
C ASP A 184 -9.47 -1.29 -11.49
N ARG A 185 -10.28 -0.65 -10.62
CA ARG A 185 -10.30 0.81 -10.48
C ARG A 185 -8.88 1.35 -10.37
N LYS A 186 -8.59 2.32 -11.24
CA LYS A 186 -7.28 2.97 -11.34
C LYS A 186 -7.02 3.78 -10.08
N VAL A 187 -5.91 3.46 -9.41
CA VAL A 187 -5.41 4.27 -8.29
C VAL A 187 -4.64 5.44 -8.88
N ILE A 188 -4.98 6.66 -8.46
CA ILE A 188 -4.22 7.86 -8.84
C ILE A 188 -2.85 7.73 -8.18
N VAL A 189 -1.76 7.84 -8.94
CA VAL A 189 -0.40 7.85 -8.40
C VAL A 189 0.36 8.98 -9.09
N ALA A 190 1.05 9.79 -8.27
CA ALA A 190 1.90 10.88 -8.73
C ALA A 190 3.35 10.65 -8.25
N LYS A 191 4.33 11.30 -8.89
CA LYS A 191 5.74 11.15 -8.49
C LYS A 191 6.06 11.73 -7.12
N ASP A 192 5.41 12.83 -6.77
CA ASP A 192 5.67 13.64 -5.59
C ASP A 192 4.40 14.37 -5.15
N ILE A 193 4.47 14.99 -3.98
CA ILE A 193 3.36 15.73 -3.37
C ILE A 193 2.84 16.88 -4.25
N ILE A 194 3.72 17.54 -5.00
CA ILE A 194 3.36 18.67 -5.87
C ILE A 194 2.52 18.17 -7.05
N ALA A 195 2.97 17.09 -7.69
CA ALA A 195 2.26 16.45 -8.77
C ALA A 195 0.91 15.88 -8.28
N LEU A 196 0.86 15.33 -7.07
CA LEU A 196 -0.39 14.85 -6.47
C LEU A 196 -1.38 16.00 -6.29
N PHE A 197 -0.99 17.11 -5.67
CA PHE A 197 -1.87 18.26 -5.46
C PHE A 197 -2.34 18.88 -6.77
N LYS A 198 -1.48 18.91 -7.80
CA LYS A 198 -1.87 19.36 -9.13
C LYS A 198 -2.93 18.46 -9.76
N LEU A 199 -2.78 17.14 -9.66
CA LEU A 199 -3.78 16.18 -10.16
C LEU A 199 -5.11 16.30 -9.40
N LEU A 200 -5.05 16.58 -8.10
CA LEU A 200 -6.21 16.80 -7.25
C LEU A 200 -6.80 18.21 -7.39
N GLN A 201 -6.17 19.11 -8.16
CA GLN A 201 -6.57 20.50 -8.32
C GLN A 201 -6.71 21.26 -6.99
N LEU A 202 -5.86 20.94 -6.02
CA LEU A 202 -5.82 21.65 -4.75
C LEU A 202 -4.99 22.93 -4.91
N SER A 203 -5.57 24.09 -4.57
CA SER A 203 -4.81 25.33 -4.42
C SER A 203 -3.98 25.26 -3.14
N ARG A 204 -2.69 25.60 -3.25
CA ARG A 204 -1.82 25.81 -2.08
C ARG A 204 -2.26 27.04 -1.29
#